data_AF-A0A4Z0J4F7-F1
#
_entry.id   AF-A0A4Z0J4F7-F1
#
_cell.length_a   1.000
_cell.length_b   1.000
_cell.length_c   1.000
_cell.angle_alpha   90.00
_cell.angle_beta   90.00
_cell.angle_gamma   90.00
#
_symmetry.space_group_name_H-M   'P 1'
#
loop_
_entity.id
_entity.type
_entity.pdbx_description
1 polymer ?
#
loop_
_entity_poly.entity_id
_entity_poly.type
_entity_poly.pdbx_seq_one_letter_code
_entity_poly.pdbx_strand_id
1 'polypeptide(L)'
;MTESENRLLTAEELLASPRGRSLVFTIARQTPEKIERELSADDGPQTDAARAYAEFNETAFIAAYLQDRAQGAAVVMYQGPDTSEPEENSALPADVAEKLGHITPVTPSQDDLGDAMAEVISGAMYWQPPHGADIVAGAPEVRQALIPFAEAILATGLLDDWSRPLDRENQWALAWDDSGIKGVLPAVYSADPENPADLAEVSRDDMVAPFDADSGVVMPQNLEGWLAWMLTAETDYRHDFAKDPFKEVSGEWWSIPPFGLWTSTDSWPKGTPIGVDLVEDDVGLERARACRLKIRTEASICEIHTPDDWADLCRRYPLDVTAQRRHVWFETTGRKGRWVIPDWSQVAEEFDAVHVSLAGYLRTAGAIIDVGDASFIEDTPSRPMAGDTDERTVSLMAGWNPDTTYWLGDVVTGIAEVAEWSYDDDADAWRKVPTR
;
A
#
# COMPACT_ATOMS: atom_id res chain seq x y z
N MET A 1 3.85 -12.32 21.16
CA MET A 1 3.21 -13.06 20.05
C MET A 1 3.73 -14.49 20.04
N THR A 2 2.89 -15.45 19.68
CA THR A 2 3.31 -16.83 19.34
C THR A 2 4.26 -16.78 18.15
N GLU A 3 5.17 -17.77 18.04
CA GLU A 3 5.88 -18.02 16.77
C GLU A 3 4.83 -18.03 15.66
N SER A 4 4.88 -17.04 14.77
CA SER A 4 4.02 -16.94 13.60
C SER A 4 4.33 -18.14 12.72
N GLU A 5 3.54 -19.21 12.84
CA GLU A 5 3.55 -20.28 11.85
C GLU A 5 3.21 -19.63 10.51
N ASN A 6 4.11 -19.81 9.53
CA ASN A 6 3.95 -19.28 8.17
C ASN A 6 2.56 -19.65 7.62
N ARG A 7 1.59 -18.73 7.72
CA ARG A 7 0.20 -18.98 7.38
C ARG A 7 0.00 -18.64 5.91
N LEU A 8 -0.15 -19.70 5.12
CA LEU A 8 -0.42 -19.58 3.69
C LEU A 8 -1.71 -18.79 3.42
N LEU A 9 -1.70 -17.99 2.36
CA LEU A 9 -2.86 -17.25 1.88
C LEU A 9 -3.93 -18.21 1.37
N THR A 10 -5.19 -17.88 1.64
CA THR A 10 -6.34 -18.56 1.00
C THR A 10 -7.02 -17.61 0.02
N ALA A 11 -7.79 -18.16 -0.93
CA ALA A 11 -8.54 -17.33 -1.87
C ALA A 11 -9.56 -16.42 -1.15
N GLU A 12 -10.14 -16.89 -0.05
CA GLU A 12 -11.05 -16.09 0.78
C GLU A 12 -10.32 -14.91 1.44
N GLU A 13 -9.15 -15.15 2.03
CA GLU A 13 -8.32 -14.09 2.64
C GLU A 13 -7.86 -13.06 1.60
N LEU A 14 -7.38 -13.54 0.45
CA LEU A 14 -6.92 -12.68 -0.64
C LEU A 14 -8.06 -11.80 -1.19
N LEU A 15 -9.28 -12.34 -1.29
CA LEU A 15 -10.44 -11.59 -1.79
C LEU A 15 -11.18 -10.81 -0.68
N ALA A 16 -10.76 -10.91 0.59
CA ALA A 16 -11.39 -10.21 1.71
C ALA A 16 -10.92 -8.75 1.83
N SER A 17 -9.65 -8.48 1.57
CA SER A 17 -9.06 -7.14 1.64
C SER A 17 -9.19 -6.38 0.31
N PRO A 18 -9.13 -5.04 0.31
CA PRO A 18 -9.04 -4.26 -0.93
C PRO A 18 -7.83 -4.64 -1.77
N ARG A 19 -6.61 -4.62 -1.20
CA ARG A 19 -5.38 -4.83 -1.98
C ARG A 19 -5.23 -6.23 -2.53
N GLY A 20 -5.68 -7.25 -1.80
CA GLY A 20 -5.72 -8.62 -2.32
C GLY A 20 -6.71 -8.79 -3.47
N ARG A 21 -7.89 -8.14 -3.41
CA ARG A 21 -8.81 -8.11 -4.56
C ARG A 21 -8.24 -7.37 -5.75
N SER A 22 -7.62 -6.22 -5.52
CA SER A 22 -6.99 -5.42 -6.58
C SER A 22 -5.92 -6.25 -7.28
N LEU A 23 -5.06 -6.99 -6.55
CA LEU A 23 -4.07 -7.90 -7.15
C LEU A 23 -4.73 -8.95 -8.07
N VAL A 24 -5.74 -9.66 -7.57
CA VAL A 24 -6.41 -10.71 -8.36
C VAL A 24 -7.12 -10.12 -9.58
N PHE A 25 -7.74 -8.94 -9.43
CA PHE A 25 -8.44 -8.26 -10.51
C PHE A 25 -7.48 -7.73 -11.57
N THR A 26 -6.33 -7.16 -11.17
CA THR A 26 -5.25 -6.75 -12.08
C THR A 26 -4.72 -7.94 -12.87
N ILE A 27 -4.41 -9.07 -12.21
CA ILE A 27 -3.98 -10.30 -12.90
C ILE A 27 -5.06 -10.82 -13.87
N ALA A 28 -6.35 -10.74 -13.51
CA ALA A 28 -7.43 -11.16 -14.40
C ALA A 28 -7.55 -10.28 -15.66
N ARG A 29 -7.14 -9.00 -15.57
CA ARG A 29 -7.16 -8.03 -16.67
C ARG A 29 -5.93 -8.09 -17.56
N GLN A 30 -4.81 -8.59 -17.04
CA GLN A 30 -3.61 -8.83 -17.84
C GLN A 30 -3.94 -9.77 -18.99
N THR A 31 -3.69 -9.29 -20.20
CA THR A 31 -3.94 -10.08 -21.41
C THR A 31 -2.67 -10.87 -21.73
N PRO A 32 -2.72 -12.20 -21.78
CA PRO A 32 -1.55 -13.00 -22.14
C PRO A 32 -0.96 -12.57 -23.48
N GLU A 33 0.36 -12.51 -23.64
CA GLU A 33 1.04 -12.04 -24.86
C GLU A 33 0.47 -12.67 -26.16
N LYS A 34 0.09 -13.95 -26.09
CA LYS A 34 -0.50 -14.65 -27.23
C LYS A 34 -1.81 -13.98 -27.67
N ILE A 35 -2.66 -13.64 -26.71
CA ILE A 35 -3.94 -12.98 -26.96
C ILE A 35 -3.71 -11.53 -27.38
N GLU A 36 -2.73 -10.84 -26.79
CA GLU A 36 -2.38 -9.47 -27.18
C GLU A 36 -1.96 -9.39 -28.66
N ARG A 37 -1.11 -10.31 -29.13
CA ARG A 37 -0.75 -10.41 -30.55
C ARG A 37 -1.97 -10.62 -31.45
N GLU A 38 -2.96 -11.38 -31.00
CA GLU A 38 -4.21 -11.60 -31.73
C GLU A 38 -5.13 -10.37 -31.72
N LEU A 39 -5.13 -9.58 -30.64
CA LEU A 39 -5.87 -8.31 -30.52
C LEU A 39 -5.27 -7.20 -31.38
N SER A 40 -3.95 -7.16 -31.49
CA SER A 40 -3.21 -6.16 -32.30
C SER A 40 -3.31 -6.38 -33.82
N ALA A 41 -3.95 -7.47 -34.27
CA ALA A 41 -4.09 -7.76 -35.69
C ALA A 41 -5.07 -6.77 -36.36
N ASP A 42 -4.73 -6.30 -37.57
CA ASP A 42 -5.53 -5.32 -38.32
C ASP A 42 -7.00 -5.73 -38.53
N ASP A 43 -7.28 -7.04 -38.52
CA ASP A 43 -8.60 -7.62 -38.73
C ASP A 43 -9.42 -7.78 -37.42
N GLY A 44 -8.91 -7.30 -36.28
CA GLY A 44 -9.54 -7.43 -34.95
C GLY A 44 -9.38 -8.82 -34.30
N PRO A 45 -10.06 -9.10 -33.17
CA PRO A 45 -9.90 -10.36 -32.42
C PRO A 45 -10.31 -11.59 -33.26
N GLN A 46 -9.34 -12.45 -33.54
CA GLN A 46 -9.52 -13.63 -34.41
C GLN A 46 -10.03 -14.88 -33.69
N THR A 47 -9.96 -14.93 -32.36
CA THR A 47 -10.38 -16.07 -31.54
C THR A 47 -11.47 -15.68 -30.56
N ASP A 48 -12.29 -16.65 -30.15
CA ASP A 48 -13.29 -16.45 -29.10
C ASP A 48 -12.64 -16.01 -27.78
N ALA A 49 -11.42 -16.49 -27.50
CA ALA A 49 -10.64 -16.08 -26.34
C ALA A 49 -10.23 -14.60 -26.42
N ALA A 50 -9.66 -14.16 -27.56
CA ALA A 50 -9.28 -12.76 -27.74
C ALA A 50 -10.49 -11.82 -27.64
N ARG A 51 -11.63 -12.22 -28.24
CA ARG A 51 -12.88 -11.48 -28.13
C ARG A 51 -13.37 -11.38 -26.69
N ALA A 52 -13.33 -12.48 -25.93
CA ALA A 52 -13.73 -12.48 -24.53
C ALA A 52 -12.87 -11.53 -23.68
N TYR A 53 -11.53 -11.52 -23.88
CA TYR A 53 -10.64 -10.59 -23.18
C TYR A 53 -10.91 -9.13 -23.53
N ALA A 54 -11.13 -8.82 -24.81
CA ALA A 54 -11.47 -7.45 -25.24
C ALA A 54 -12.79 -6.98 -24.61
N GLU A 55 -13.85 -7.79 -24.69
CA GLU A 55 -15.15 -7.47 -24.09
C GLU A 55 -15.07 -7.32 -22.57
N PHE A 56 -14.32 -8.20 -21.89
CA PHE A 56 -14.10 -8.11 -20.44
C PHE A 56 -13.37 -6.82 -20.05
N ASN A 57 -12.23 -6.52 -20.68
CA ASN A 57 -11.42 -5.35 -20.34
C ASN A 57 -12.15 -4.03 -20.66
N GLU A 58 -12.89 -3.96 -21.77
CA GLU A 58 -13.74 -2.82 -22.10
C GLU A 58 -14.84 -2.62 -21.05
N THR A 59 -15.57 -3.70 -20.71
CA THR A 59 -16.65 -3.64 -19.71
C THR A 59 -16.11 -3.25 -18.33
N ALA A 60 -14.98 -3.81 -17.91
CA ALA A 60 -14.32 -3.48 -16.65
C ALA A 60 -13.86 -2.02 -16.60
N PHE A 61 -13.30 -1.51 -17.69
CA PHE A 61 -12.90 -0.11 -17.82
C PHE A 61 -14.10 0.84 -17.74
N ILE A 62 -15.18 0.58 -18.48
CA ILE A 62 -16.40 1.41 -18.46
C ILE A 62 -17.03 1.37 -17.07
N ALA A 63 -17.14 0.20 -16.45
CA ALA A 63 -17.71 0.07 -15.11
C ALA A 63 -16.90 0.87 -14.07
N ALA A 64 -15.56 0.77 -14.09
CA ALA A 64 -14.70 1.55 -13.22
C ALA A 64 -14.83 3.06 -13.46
N TYR A 65 -14.78 3.50 -14.72
CA TYR A 65 -14.95 4.90 -15.10
C TYR A 65 -16.28 5.48 -14.61
N LEU A 66 -17.38 4.73 -14.73
CA LEU A 66 -18.69 5.17 -14.25
C LEU A 66 -18.75 5.31 -12.72
N GLN A 67 -18.04 4.45 -11.97
CA GLN A 67 -17.92 4.58 -10.52
C GLN A 67 -17.13 5.85 -10.13
N ASP A 68 -15.97 6.07 -10.76
CA ASP A 68 -15.16 7.27 -10.52
C ASP A 68 -15.95 8.55 -10.82
N ARG A 69 -16.65 8.57 -11.96
CA ARG A 69 -17.51 9.69 -12.36
C ARG A 69 -18.65 9.92 -11.38
N ALA A 70 -19.30 8.86 -10.90
CA ALA A 70 -20.39 8.95 -9.92
C ALA A 70 -19.93 9.55 -8.59
N GLN A 71 -18.64 9.40 -8.26
CA GLN A 71 -18.01 10.01 -7.07
C GLN A 71 -17.44 11.40 -7.32
N GLY A 72 -17.56 11.93 -8.55
CA GLY A 72 -17.08 13.25 -8.92
C GLY A 72 -15.58 13.32 -9.20
N ALA A 73 -14.90 12.19 -9.41
CA ALA A 73 -13.49 12.17 -9.78
C ALA A 73 -13.29 12.79 -11.18
N ALA A 74 -12.18 13.51 -11.35
CA ALA A 74 -11.80 14.10 -12.63
C ALA A 74 -11.19 13.03 -13.55
N VAL A 75 -12.05 12.25 -14.20
CA VAL A 75 -11.65 11.20 -15.14
C VAL A 75 -11.73 11.67 -16.59
N VAL A 76 -10.70 11.38 -17.38
CA VAL A 76 -10.64 11.67 -18.82
C VAL A 76 -10.71 10.36 -19.59
N MET A 77 -11.72 10.21 -20.44
CA MET A 77 -11.78 9.13 -21.41
C MET A 77 -11.37 9.69 -22.79
N TYR A 78 -10.26 9.20 -23.34
CA TYR A 78 -9.90 9.53 -24.72
C TYR A 78 -10.82 8.78 -25.68
N GLN A 79 -11.62 9.54 -26.41
CA GLN A 79 -12.63 9.03 -27.32
C GLN A 79 -12.24 9.30 -28.78
N GLY A 80 -12.55 8.37 -29.67
CA GLY A 80 -12.48 8.60 -31.10
C GLY A 80 -13.52 9.63 -31.55
N PRO A 81 -13.38 10.22 -32.75
CA PRO A 81 -14.24 11.30 -33.22
C PRO A 81 -15.74 10.94 -33.33
N ASP A 82 -16.08 9.64 -33.34
CA ASP A 82 -17.46 9.14 -33.49
C ASP A 82 -17.98 8.38 -32.25
N THR A 83 -17.26 8.41 -31.12
CA THR A 83 -17.67 7.75 -29.87
C THR A 83 -18.24 8.76 -28.88
N SER A 84 -19.34 8.43 -28.21
CA SER A 84 -19.92 9.23 -27.12
C SER A 84 -19.51 8.68 -25.76
N GLU A 85 -19.56 9.51 -24.72
CA GLU A 85 -19.39 9.04 -23.34
C GLU A 85 -20.37 7.91 -23.02
N PRO A 86 -19.94 6.88 -22.25
CA PRO A 86 -20.81 5.80 -21.86
C PRO A 86 -21.99 6.32 -21.04
N GLU A 87 -23.19 5.81 -21.32
CA GLU A 87 -24.38 6.14 -20.56
C GLU A 87 -24.29 5.62 -19.12
N GLU A 88 -24.95 6.30 -18.18
CA GLU A 88 -25.10 5.79 -16.81
C GLU A 88 -25.71 4.38 -16.84
N ASN A 89 -25.10 3.45 -16.09
CA ASN A 89 -25.50 2.03 -16.03
C ASN A 89 -25.28 1.21 -17.32
N SER A 90 -24.49 1.70 -18.27
CA SER A 90 -24.12 0.92 -19.47
C SER A 90 -23.17 -0.26 -19.20
N ALA A 91 -22.49 -0.26 -18.04
CA ALA A 91 -21.75 -1.40 -17.52
C ALA A 91 -21.91 -1.49 -16.00
N LEU A 92 -22.42 -2.60 -15.51
CA LEU A 92 -22.60 -2.90 -14.10
C LEU A 92 -21.59 -3.96 -13.63
N PRO A 93 -21.31 -4.08 -12.32
CA PRO A 93 -20.43 -5.14 -11.81
C PRO A 93 -20.89 -6.56 -12.19
N ALA A 94 -22.19 -6.78 -12.34
CA ALA A 94 -22.73 -8.06 -12.82
C ALA A 94 -22.31 -8.38 -14.27
N ASP A 95 -22.24 -7.38 -15.15
CA ASP A 95 -21.79 -7.54 -16.53
C ASP A 95 -20.29 -7.88 -16.56
N VAL A 96 -19.49 -7.20 -15.71
CA VAL A 96 -18.06 -7.50 -15.52
C VAL A 96 -17.88 -8.95 -15.06
N ALA A 97 -18.66 -9.40 -14.07
CA ALA A 97 -18.61 -10.78 -13.57
C ALA A 97 -19.02 -11.81 -14.63
N GLU A 98 -20.05 -11.50 -15.44
CA GLU A 98 -20.47 -12.36 -16.56
C GLU A 98 -19.32 -12.53 -17.58
N LYS A 99 -18.71 -11.43 -18.02
CA LYS A 99 -17.60 -11.49 -19.00
C LYS A 99 -16.36 -12.15 -18.42
N LEU A 100 -16.04 -11.88 -17.15
CA LEU A 100 -14.95 -12.54 -16.44
C LEU A 100 -15.14 -14.07 -16.40
N GLY A 101 -16.38 -14.55 -16.29
CA GLY A 101 -16.70 -15.98 -16.33
C GLY A 101 -16.36 -16.68 -17.66
N HIS A 102 -16.12 -15.93 -18.73
CA HIS A 102 -15.65 -16.47 -20.01
C HIS A 102 -14.12 -16.50 -20.13
N ILE A 103 -13.41 -15.88 -19.19
CA ILE A 103 -11.95 -15.82 -19.17
C ILE A 103 -11.41 -17.04 -18.44
N THR A 104 -10.45 -17.74 -19.08
CA THR A 104 -9.72 -18.84 -18.43
C THR A 104 -8.53 -18.25 -17.67
N PRO A 105 -8.41 -18.48 -16.34
CA PRO A 105 -7.25 -18.04 -15.58
C PRO A 105 -5.95 -18.59 -16.17
N VAL A 106 -4.97 -17.72 -16.31
CA VAL A 106 -3.60 -18.08 -16.70
C VAL A 106 -2.75 -18.06 -15.44
N THR A 107 -1.84 -19.03 -15.32
CA THR A 107 -0.89 -19.10 -14.21
C THR A 107 0.12 -17.95 -14.35
N PRO A 108 0.15 -16.99 -13.41
CA PRO A 108 1.09 -15.88 -13.48
C PRO A 108 2.50 -16.32 -13.11
N SER A 109 3.49 -15.62 -13.66
CA SER A 109 4.89 -15.67 -13.27
C SER A 109 5.17 -14.74 -12.07
N GLN A 110 6.41 -14.80 -11.56
CA GLN A 110 6.85 -13.86 -10.53
C GLN A 110 6.86 -12.41 -11.04
N ASP A 111 7.16 -12.20 -12.32
CA ASP A 111 7.20 -10.86 -12.91
C ASP A 111 5.77 -10.31 -13.03
N ASP A 112 4.82 -11.13 -13.53
CA ASP A 112 3.41 -10.73 -13.62
C ASP A 112 2.82 -10.30 -12.26
N LEU A 113 3.20 -10.99 -11.18
CA LEU A 113 2.80 -10.64 -9.82
C LEU A 113 3.48 -9.37 -9.29
N GLY A 114 4.75 -9.15 -9.64
CA GLY A 114 5.48 -7.92 -9.30
C GLY A 114 4.85 -6.70 -9.96
N ASP A 115 4.61 -6.78 -11.27
CA ASP A 115 4.01 -5.72 -12.07
C ASP A 115 2.58 -5.42 -11.59
N ALA A 116 1.78 -6.47 -11.33
CA ALA A 116 0.45 -6.30 -10.78
C ALA A 116 0.48 -5.66 -9.39
N MET A 117 1.47 -5.98 -8.56
CA MET A 117 1.62 -5.36 -7.25
C MET A 117 1.98 -3.88 -7.36
N ALA A 118 2.83 -3.49 -8.31
CA ALA A 118 3.14 -2.08 -8.57
C ALA A 118 1.89 -1.28 -8.97
N GLU A 119 1.01 -1.83 -9.83
CA GLU A 119 -0.27 -1.21 -10.18
C GLU A 119 -1.20 -1.08 -8.95
N VAL A 120 -1.29 -2.11 -8.11
CA VAL A 120 -2.09 -2.09 -6.87
C VAL A 120 -1.66 -0.97 -5.92
N ILE A 121 -0.36 -0.73 -5.82
CA ILE A 121 0.25 0.29 -4.96
C ILE A 121 0.03 1.69 -5.52
N SER A 122 0.16 1.88 -6.83
CA SER A 122 -0.10 3.17 -7.48
C SER A 122 -1.56 3.64 -7.23
N GLY A 123 -2.50 2.68 -7.13
CA GLY A 123 -3.90 2.96 -6.76
C GLY A 123 -4.19 3.03 -5.25
N ALA A 124 -3.18 2.92 -4.38
CA ALA A 124 -3.37 2.79 -2.93
C ALA A 124 -3.62 4.13 -2.21
N MET A 125 -4.63 4.89 -2.66
CA MET A 125 -4.90 6.23 -2.15
C MET A 125 -5.93 6.26 -1.01
N TYR A 126 -5.46 6.27 0.25
CA TYR A 126 -6.33 6.21 1.44
C TYR A 126 -6.92 7.56 1.87
N TRP A 127 -6.59 8.65 1.16
CA TRP A 127 -7.08 10.02 1.42
C TRP A 127 -8.20 10.48 0.50
N GLN A 128 -8.77 9.55 -0.26
CA GLN A 128 -9.87 9.81 -1.19
C GLN A 128 -10.79 8.58 -1.26
N PRO A 129 -11.97 8.71 -1.92
CA PRO A 129 -12.79 7.56 -2.23
C PRO A 129 -12.02 6.47 -3.01
N PRO A 130 -12.34 5.17 -2.83
CA PRO A 130 -11.67 4.11 -3.57
C PRO A 130 -11.87 4.29 -5.08
N HIS A 131 -10.86 3.97 -5.87
CA HIS A 131 -10.99 3.97 -7.32
C HIS A 131 -12.13 3.08 -7.79
N GLY A 132 -12.74 3.45 -8.92
CA GLY A 132 -13.83 2.71 -9.52
C GLY A 132 -13.51 1.24 -9.76
N ALA A 133 -12.25 0.92 -10.10
CA ALA A 133 -11.78 -0.45 -10.25
C ALA A 133 -11.83 -1.24 -8.93
N ASP A 134 -11.42 -0.63 -7.80
CA ASP A 134 -11.48 -1.24 -6.47
C ASP A 134 -12.94 -1.47 -6.02
N ILE A 135 -13.85 -0.56 -6.39
CA ILE A 135 -15.29 -0.68 -6.13
C ILE A 135 -15.89 -1.83 -6.94
N VAL A 136 -15.57 -1.91 -8.23
CA VAL A 136 -16.02 -3.00 -9.11
C VAL A 136 -15.49 -4.34 -8.61
N ALA A 137 -14.19 -4.43 -8.28
CA ALA A 137 -13.58 -5.64 -7.73
C ALA A 137 -14.20 -6.02 -6.37
N GLY A 138 -14.69 -5.05 -5.60
CA GLY A 138 -15.38 -5.26 -4.31
C GLY A 138 -16.82 -5.78 -4.43
N ALA A 139 -17.46 -5.70 -5.59
CA ALA A 139 -18.83 -6.15 -5.77
C ALA A 139 -18.96 -7.69 -5.57
N PRO A 140 -20.01 -8.19 -4.87
CA PRO A 140 -20.13 -9.61 -4.54
C PRO A 140 -20.04 -10.56 -5.73
N GLU A 141 -20.65 -10.19 -6.86
CA GLU A 141 -20.67 -10.98 -8.09
C GLU A 141 -19.27 -11.06 -8.73
N VAL A 142 -18.52 -9.95 -8.73
CA VAL A 142 -17.15 -9.90 -9.25
C VAL A 142 -16.20 -10.67 -8.32
N ARG A 143 -16.33 -10.50 -7.00
CA ARG A 143 -15.56 -11.27 -6.01
C ARG A 143 -15.74 -12.78 -6.20
N GLN A 144 -16.97 -13.22 -6.42
CA GLN A 144 -17.26 -14.63 -6.70
C GLN A 144 -16.61 -15.10 -8.01
N ALA A 145 -16.65 -14.28 -9.06
CA ALA A 145 -16.03 -14.58 -10.35
C ALA A 145 -14.48 -14.56 -10.31
N LEU A 146 -13.87 -13.88 -9.33
CA LEU A 146 -12.41 -13.83 -9.13
C LEU A 146 -11.84 -15.06 -8.41
N ILE A 147 -12.66 -15.92 -7.79
CA ILE A 147 -12.18 -17.10 -7.05
C ILE A 147 -11.26 -17.99 -7.90
N PRO A 148 -11.60 -18.37 -9.16
CA PRO A 148 -10.71 -19.20 -9.97
C PRO A 148 -9.35 -18.54 -10.28
N PHE A 149 -9.29 -17.21 -10.33
CA PHE A 149 -8.05 -16.47 -10.55
C PHE A 149 -7.19 -16.45 -9.28
N ALA A 150 -7.81 -16.21 -8.11
CA ALA A 150 -7.14 -16.33 -6.82
C ALA A 150 -6.56 -17.74 -6.62
N GLU A 151 -7.32 -18.79 -6.95
CA GLU A 151 -6.85 -20.17 -6.90
C GLU A 151 -5.68 -20.44 -7.87
N ALA A 152 -5.72 -19.88 -9.08
CA ALA A 152 -4.63 -20.01 -10.06
C ALA A 152 -3.34 -19.31 -9.59
N ILE A 153 -3.45 -18.13 -8.95
CA ILE A 153 -2.33 -17.43 -8.32
C ILE A 153 -1.75 -18.28 -7.19
N LEU A 154 -2.60 -18.78 -6.27
CA LEU A 154 -2.16 -19.58 -5.12
C LEU A 154 -1.50 -20.89 -5.54
N ALA A 155 -1.98 -21.52 -6.63
CA ALA A 155 -1.40 -22.75 -7.16
C ALA A 155 0.05 -22.60 -7.66
N THR A 156 0.54 -21.37 -7.88
CA THR A 156 1.96 -21.12 -8.21
C THR A 156 2.90 -21.41 -7.05
N GLY A 157 2.43 -21.29 -5.80
CA GLY A 157 3.27 -21.29 -4.59
C GLY A 157 4.08 -20.01 -4.39
N LEU A 158 3.97 -18.99 -5.26
CA LEU A 158 4.76 -17.75 -5.16
C LEU A 158 4.36 -16.91 -3.94
N LEU A 159 3.08 -16.93 -3.56
CA LEU A 159 2.60 -16.19 -2.37
C LEU A 159 3.03 -16.82 -1.03
N ASP A 160 3.54 -18.06 -1.05
CA ASP A 160 4.12 -18.70 0.15
C ASP A 160 5.41 -17.98 0.54
N ASP A 161 6.17 -17.51 -0.45
CA ASP A 161 7.40 -16.75 -0.24
C ASP A 161 7.10 -15.33 0.28
N TRP A 162 5.93 -14.77 -0.05
CA TRP A 162 5.46 -13.45 0.42
C TRP A 162 5.02 -13.46 1.90
N SER A 163 4.88 -14.66 2.47
CA SER A 163 4.52 -14.88 3.87
C SER A 163 5.75 -15.19 4.73
N ARG A 164 6.96 -15.20 4.15
CA ARG A 164 8.19 -15.47 4.90
C ARG A 164 8.47 -14.39 5.95
N PRO A 165 9.12 -14.76 7.06
CA PRO A 165 9.63 -13.79 8.01
C PRO A 165 10.72 -12.91 7.40
N LEU A 166 10.99 -11.77 8.05
CA LEU A 166 12.02 -10.83 7.65
C LEU A 166 13.40 -11.50 7.52
N ASP A 167 14.06 -11.35 6.35
CA ASP A 167 15.48 -11.70 6.18
C ASP A 167 16.40 -10.54 6.60
N ARG A 168 17.05 -10.69 7.76
CA ARG A 168 17.91 -9.65 8.36
C ARG A 168 19.16 -9.36 7.54
N GLU A 169 19.61 -10.30 6.72
CA GLU A 169 20.81 -10.14 5.89
C GLU A 169 20.50 -9.52 4.53
N ASN A 170 19.21 -9.38 4.21
CA ASN A 170 18.72 -8.85 2.94
C ASN A 170 17.75 -7.69 3.16
N GLN A 171 18.21 -6.63 3.84
CA GLN A 171 17.41 -5.43 4.09
C GLN A 171 17.97 -4.26 3.29
N TRP A 172 17.23 -3.81 2.28
CA TRP A 172 17.62 -2.72 1.39
C TRP A 172 16.82 -1.47 1.68
N ALA A 173 17.52 -0.41 2.07
CA ALA A 173 16.94 0.90 2.24
C ALA A 173 17.23 1.77 1.01
N LEU A 174 16.30 2.66 0.67
CA LEU A 174 16.33 3.41 -0.58
C LEU A 174 16.53 4.89 -0.35
N ALA A 175 17.34 5.49 -1.20
CA ALA A 175 17.52 6.91 -1.36
C ALA A 175 17.19 7.28 -2.79
N TRP A 176 16.33 8.26 -3.00
CA TRP A 176 15.96 8.69 -4.34
C TRP A 176 16.76 9.93 -4.74
N ASP A 177 17.37 9.93 -5.92
CA ASP A 177 18.19 11.06 -6.42
C ASP A 177 17.48 11.90 -7.49
N ASP A 178 16.15 12.00 -7.42
CA ASP A 178 15.38 12.79 -8.37
C ASP A 178 15.14 14.21 -7.85
N SER A 179 16.01 15.12 -8.30
CA SER A 179 16.07 16.52 -7.86
C SER A 179 14.74 17.30 -7.94
N GLY A 180 13.80 16.89 -8.79
CA GLY A 180 12.46 17.48 -8.89
C GLY A 180 11.42 16.92 -7.90
N ILE A 181 11.72 15.79 -7.26
CA ILE A 181 10.77 14.99 -6.46
C ILE A 181 11.26 14.86 -4.99
N LYS A 182 12.44 15.41 -4.65
CA LYS A 182 13.08 15.33 -3.31
C LYS A 182 12.22 15.80 -2.11
N GLY A 183 11.04 16.37 -2.30
CA GLY A 183 10.14 16.81 -1.21
C GLY A 183 9.01 15.83 -0.86
N VAL A 184 8.83 14.74 -1.62
CA VAL A 184 7.76 13.74 -1.43
C VAL A 184 8.30 12.33 -1.16
N LEU A 185 9.62 12.18 -1.11
CA LEU A 185 10.27 10.88 -0.95
C LEU A 185 10.40 10.52 0.54
N PRO A 186 10.55 9.24 0.91
CA PRO A 186 11.06 8.87 2.22
C PRO A 186 12.58 9.18 2.30
N ALA A 187 13.06 9.47 3.51
CA ALA A 187 14.35 10.09 3.85
C ALA A 187 15.57 9.92 2.90
N VAL A 188 16.35 10.99 2.74
CA VAL A 188 17.52 11.06 1.84
C VAL A 188 18.82 10.75 2.59
N TYR A 189 19.73 10.03 1.92
CA TYR A 189 21.07 9.71 2.41
C TYR A 189 22.08 10.81 2.08
N SER A 190 22.78 11.34 3.09
CA SER A 190 23.90 12.27 2.90
C SER A 190 25.27 11.59 2.69
N ALA A 191 25.38 10.29 2.94
CA ALA A 191 26.66 9.56 2.91
C ALA A 191 27.21 9.37 1.47
N ASP A 192 28.54 9.52 1.30
CA ASP A 192 29.24 9.25 0.04
C ASP A 192 29.46 7.73 -0.13
N PRO A 193 28.88 7.10 -1.17
CA PRO A 193 28.99 5.66 -1.38
C PRO A 193 30.40 5.21 -1.79
N GLU A 194 31.27 6.11 -2.25
CA GLU A 194 32.67 5.79 -2.56
C GLU A 194 33.57 5.86 -1.33
N ASN A 195 33.06 6.28 -0.17
CA ASN A 195 33.81 6.41 1.08
C ASN A 195 33.45 5.29 2.08
N PRO A 196 34.31 4.27 2.26
CA PRO A 196 34.04 3.16 3.18
C PRO A 196 33.88 3.57 4.65
N ALA A 197 34.40 4.74 5.05
CA ALA A 197 34.21 5.25 6.41
C ALA A 197 32.77 5.71 6.64
N ASP A 198 32.18 6.41 5.66
CA ASP A 198 30.79 6.91 5.73
C ASP A 198 29.79 5.74 5.71
N LEU A 199 30.15 4.62 5.07
CA LEU A 199 29.32 3.40 5.05
C LEU A 199 29.45 2.54 6.31
N ALA A 200 30.54 2.69 7.08
CA ALA A 200 30.80 1.90 8.29
C ALA A 200 30.19 2.51 9.55
N GLU A 201 29.95 3.82 9.58
CA GLU A 201 29.35 4.56 10.69
C GLU A 201 28.12 5.32 10.18
N VAL A 202 27.01 4.61 9.94
CA VAL A 202 25.71 5.26 9.68
C VAL A 202 24.91 5.34 10.98
N SER A 203 24.22 6.45 11.16
CA SER A 203 23.35 6.73 12.29
C SER A 203 21.98 7.19 11.81
N ARG A 204 21.00 7.23 12.71
CA ARG A 204 19.69 7.84 12.41
C ARG A 204 19.79 9.32 12.04
N ASP A 205 20.78 10.04 12.55
CA ASP A 205 20.96 11.46 12.26
C ASP A 205 21.38 11.74 10.81
N ASP A 206 21.80 10.70 10.07
CA ASP A 206 22.10 10.78 8.64
C ASP A 206 20.84 10.71 7.75
N MET A 207 19.68 10.39 8.35
CA MET A 207 18.38 10.40 7.66
C MET A 207 17.77 11.80 7.75
N VAL A 208 17.55 12.41 6.59
CA VAL A 208 16.86 13.71 6.49
C VAL A 208 15.48 13.48 5.90
N ALA A 209 14.40 13.72 6.65
CA ALA A 209 13.08 13.60 6.03
C ALA A 209 12.94 14.64 4.91
N PRO A 210 12.44 14.24 3.73
CA PRO A 210 12.49 15.08 2.57
C PRO A 210 11.25 15.96 2.58
N PHE A 211 11.40 17.27 2.75
CA PHE A 211 10.25 18.16 2.62
C PHE A 211 10.59 19.61 2.22
N ASP A 212 9.67 20.17 1.44
CA ASP A 212 9.67 21.48 0.80
C ASP A 212 9.44 22.63 1.81
N ALA A 213 10.29 23.66 1.75
CA ALA A 213 10.19 24.83 2.62
C ALA A 213 8.88 25.64 2.41
N ASP A 214 8.14 25.40 1.33
CA ASP A 214 6.99 26.23 0.92
C ASP A 214 5.68 25.96 1.70
N SER A 215 5.49 24.80 2.34
CA SER A 215 4.26 24.55 3.14
C SER A 215 4.33 25.09 4.57
N GLY A 216 5.54 25.33 5.10
CA GLY A 216 5.76 25.79 6.48
C GLY A 216 5.46 24.76 7.58
N VAL A 217 5.08 23.53 7.21
CA VAL A 217 4.71 22.44 8.13
C VAL A 217 5.91 21.50 8.32
N VAL A 218 6.51 21.49 9.52
CA VAL A 218 7.68 20.65 9.84
C VAL A 218 7.23 19.30 10.36
N MET A 219 7.20 18.28 9.50
CA MET A 219 6.82 16.92 9.90
C MET A 219 7.77 16.37 10.98
N PRO A 220 7.26 15.58 11.94
CA PRO A 220 8.07 15.03 13.01
C PRO A 220 9.10 14.02 12.47
N GLN A 221 10.37 14.22 12.83
CA GLN A 221 11.50 13.38 12.41
C GLN A 221 11.71 12.16 13.32
N ASN A 222 11.26 12.24 14.58
CA ASN A 222 11.48 11.21 15.58
C ASN A 222 10.17 10.85 16.30
N LEU A 223 10.20 9.76 17.07
CA LEU A 223 9.02 9.21 17.74
C LEU A 223 8.40 10.15 18.78
N GLU A 224 9.22 10.91 19.53
CA GLU A 224 8.73 11.86 20.54
C GLU A 224 8.00 13.03 19.88
N GLY A 225 8.61 13.63 18.85
CA GLY A 225 7.99 14.69 18.07
C GLY A 225 6.72 14.21 17.36
N TRP A 226 6.73 12.96 16.88
CA TRP A 226 5.57 12.33 16.25
C TRP A 226 4.40 12.16 17.22
N LEU A 227 4.64 11.63 18.41
CA LEU A 227 3.57 11.49 19.41
C LEU A 227 2.99 12.86 19.79
N ALA A 228 3.86 13.84 20.05
CA ALA A 228 3.41 15.20 20.39
C ALA A 228 2.55 15.82 19.28
N TRP A 229 2.92 15.60 18.02
CA TRP A 229 2.16 16.01 16.85
C TRP A 229 0.78 15.36 16.80
N MET A 230 0.73 14.02 16.90
CA MET A 230 -0.52 13.25 16.84
C MET A 230 -1.51 13.64 17.93
N LEU A 231 -1.03 13.85 19.16
CA LEU A 231 -1.86 14.28 20.30
C LEU A 231 -2.37 15.71 20.14
N THR A 232 -1.55 16.61 19.58
CA THR A 232 -1.95 18.00 19.30
C THR A 232 -3.02 18.03 18.22
N ALA A 233 -2.79 17.34 17.10
CA ALA A 233 -3.76 17.22 16.01
C ALA A 233 -5.08 16.64 16.51
N GLU A 234 -5.07 15.49 17.20
CA GLU A 234 -6.30 14.89 17.71
C GLU A 234 -7.08 15.84 18.64
N THR A 235 -6.39 16.62 19.49
CA THR A 235 -7.02 17.63 20.36
C THR A 235 -7.67 18.75 19.55
N ASP A 236 -6.99 19.28 18.54
CA ASP A 236 -7.50 20.35 17.68
C ASP A 236 -8.73 19.91 16.89
N TYR A 237 -8.69 18.70 16.31
CA TYR A 237 -9.84 18.14 15.58
C TYR A 237 -11.03 17.87 16.50
N ARG A 238 -10.81 17.37 17.72
CA ARG A 238 -11.89 17.24 18.72
C ARG A 238 -12.54 18.58 19.03
N HIS A 239 -11.75 19.63 19.19
CA HIS A 239 -12.27 20.97 19.42
C HIS A 239 -13.07 21.50 18.22
N ASP A 240 -12.65 21.18 17.00
CA ASP A 240 -13.41 21.52 15.79
C ASP A 240 -14.73 20.77 15.68
N PHE A 241 -14.76 19.47 15.98
CA PHE A 241 -16.02 18.71 16.02
C PHE A 241 -16.94 19.11 17.19
N ALA A 242 -16.39 19.62 18.30
CA ALA A 242 -17.20 20.19 19.37
C ALA A 242 -17.94 21.47 18.95
N LYS A 243 -17.38 22.25 18.01
CA LYS A 243 -18.03 23.42 17.42
C LYS A 243 -19.04 23.03 16.34
N ASP A 244 -18.66 22.07 15.50
CA ASP A 244 -19.50 21.55 14.41
C ASP A 244 -19.34 20.03 14.28
N PRO A 245 -20.28 19.24 14.83
CA PRO A 245 -20.21 17.78 14.80
C PRO A 245 -20.25 17.15 13.41
N PHE A 246 -20.65 17.91 12.37
CA PHE A 246 -20.78 17.43 11.00
C PHE A 246 -19.70 18.00 10.07
N LYS A 247 -18.68 18.68 10.62
CA LYS A 247 -17.59 19.27 9.83
C LYS A 247 -16.89 18.21 8.97
N GLU A 248 -16.73 18.51 7.69
CA GLU A 248 -15.98 17.70 6.73
C GLU A 248 -14.53 18.20 6.68
N VAL A 249 -13.78 17.89 7.73
CA VAL A 249 -12.36 18.26 7.85
C VAL A 249 -11.50 17.00 7.99
N SER A 250 -10.45 16.93 7.17
CA SER A 250 -9.50 15.82 7.11
C SER A 250 -8.17 16.22 7.73
N GLY A 251 -7.57 15.35 8.55
CA GLY A 251 -6.17 15.43 8.97
C GLY A 251 -5.28 14.63 8.03
N GLU A 252 -4.11 14.23 8.52
CA GLU A 252 -3.29 13.21 7.86
C GLU A 252 -4.09 11.91 7.65
N TRP A 253 -3.66 11.08 6.71
CA TRP A 253 -4.29 9.78 6.39
C TRP A 253 -3.43 8.59 6.80
N TRP A 254 -2.16 8.84 7.14
CA TRP A 254 -1.20 7.82 7.50
C TRP A 254 -1.49 7.17 8.84
N SER A 255 -1.14 5.88 8.90
CA SER A 255 -0.99 5.10 10.12
C SER A 255 0.47 4.72 10.40
N ILE A 256 1.42 5.11 9.54
CA ILE A 256 2.83 4.74 9.63
C ILE A 256 3.60 5.48 10.75
N PRO A 257 4.77 4.95 11.16
CA PRO A 257 5.77 5.69 11.94
C PRO A 257 6.27 6.96 11.24
N PRO A 258 7.01 7.85 11.93
CA PRO A 258 7.53 9.08 11.33
C PRO A 258 8.57 8.83 10.22
N PHE A 259 8.63 9.75 9.25
CA PHE A 259 9.49 9.66 8.06
C PHE A 259 11.01 9.71 8.33
N GLY A 260 11.44 10.18 9.50
CA GLY A 260 12.87 10.25 9.87
C GLY A 260 13.44 8.93 10.39
N LEU A 261 12.74 7.81 10.19
CA LEU A 261 13.23 6.48 10.53
C LEU A 261 13.84 5.79 9.32
N TRP A 262 14.74 4.84 9.59
CA TRP A 262 15.20 3.94 8.54
C TRP A 262 14.05 3.05 8.10
N THR A 263 13.90 2.91 6.80
CA THR A 263 12.99 1.95 6.17
C THR A 263 13.76 1.03 5.24
N SER A 264 13.43 -0.25 5.22
CA SER A 264 14.02 -1.21 4.28
C SER A 264 13.02 -2.26 3.81
N THR A 265 13.28 -2.86 2.66
CA THR A 265 12.57 -4.03 2.15
C THR A 265 13.56 -5.17 1.89
N ASP A 266 13.04 -6.37 1.69
CA ASP A 266 13.74 -7.47 1.04
C ASP A 266 13.95 -7.18 -0.46
N SER A 267 14.48 -8.15 -1.20
CA SER A 267 14.62 -8.14 -2.64
C SER A 267 13.81 -9.26 -3.28
N TRP A 268 13.31 -9.02 -4.49
CA TRP A 268 12.77 -10.05 -5.35
C TRP A 268 13.79 -11.18 -5.59
N PRO A 269 13.36 -12.38 -6.01
CA PRO A 269 14.27 -13.51 -6.29
C PRO A 269 15.41 -13.22 -7.28
N LYS A 270 15.22 -12.22 -8.16
CA LYS A 270 16.23 -11.76 -9.13
C LYS A 270 17.24 -10.75 -8.54
N GLY A 271 17.06 -10.35 -7.29
CA GLY A 271 17.95 -9.45 -6.55
C GLY A 271 17.60 -7.96 -6.63
N THR A 272 16.51 -7.59 -7.31
CA THR A 272 15.98 -6.22 -7.30
C THR A 272 15.32 -5.93 -5.94
N PRO A 273 15.72 -4.89 -5.20
CA PRO A 273 15.06 -4.49 -3.96
C PRO A 273 13.57 -4.25 -4.20
N ILE A 274 12.69 -4.83 -3.39
CA ILE A 274 11.24 -4.71 -3.58
C ILE A 274 10.82 -3.23 -3.59
N GLY A 275 11.39 -2.42 -2.69
CA GLY A 275 11.01 -1.02 -2.57
C GLY A 275 11.34 -0.13 -3.78
N VAL A 276 12.13 -0.58 -4.78
CA VAL A 276 12.31 0.25 -6.00
C VAL A 276 11.10 0.12 -6.92
N ASP A 277 10.48 -1.07 -6.95
CA ASP A 277 9.30 -1.33 -7.78
C ASP A 277 8.00 -0.95 -7.05
N LEU A 278 7.99 -1.03 -5.71
CA LEU A 278 6.77 -0.99 -4.89
C LEU A 278 6.72 0.25 -3.97
N VAL A 279 6.47 1.43 -4.56
CA VAL A 279 6.37 2.71 -3.83
C VAL A 279 4.96 3.29 -3.94
N GLU A 280 4.26 3.48 -2.81
CA GLU A 280 3.00 4.25 -2.81
C GLU A 280 3.28 5.70 -3.26
N ASP A 281 2.41 6.24 -4.11
CA ASP A 281 2.52 7.60 -4.67
C ASP A 281 3.77 7.88 -5.51
N ASP A 282 4.24 6.91 -6.30
CA ASP A 282 5.24 7.18 -7.33
C ASP A 282 4.74 8.24 -8.34
N VAL A 283 5.50 9.33 -8.46
CA VAL A 283 5.25 10.47 -9.37
C VAL A 283 6.26 10.54 -10.53
N GLY A 284 6.84 9.40 -10.92
CA GLY A 284 7.81 9.28 -12.01
C GLY A 284 9.24 9.26 -11.51
N LEU A 285 9.52 8.37 -10.55
CA LEU A 285 10.87 8.13 -10.04
C LEU A 285 11.73 7.43 -11.10
N GLU A 286 12.93 7.98 -11.34
CA GLU A 286 13.82 7.51 -12.40
C GLU A 286 15.14 6.99 -11.85
N ARG A 287 15.57 7.44 -10.67
CA ARG A 287 16.87 7.08 -10.09
C ARG A 287 16.81 6.82 -8.59
N ALA A 288 17.31 5.65 -8.20
CA ALA A 288 17.37 5.21 -6.83
C ALA A 288 18.76 4.68 -6.47
N ARG A 289 19.18 4.95 -5.25
CA ARG A 289 20.30 4.29 -4.58
C ARG A 289 19.72 3.32 -3.55
N ALA A 290 20.16 2.08 -3.60
CA ALA A 290 19.81 1.04 -2.64
C ALA A 290 21.01 0.69 -1.76
N CYS A 291 20.81 0.75 -0.44
CA CYS A 291 21.81 0.46 0.58
C CYS A 291 21.40 -0.79 1.36
N ARG A 292 22.19 -1.87 1.28
CA ARG A 292 21.95 -3.06 2.08
C ARG A 292 22.42 -2.83 3.50
N LEU A 293 21.48 -2.81 4.45
CA LEU A 293 21.72 -2.51 5.85
C LEU A 293 22.39 -3.68 6.58
N LYS A 294 23.20 -3.36 7.59
CA LYS A 294 23.68 -4.31 8.60
C LYS A 294 22.88 -4.13 9.87
N ILE A 295 22.07 -5.12 10.22
CA ILE A 295 21.17 -5.07 11.37
C ILE A 295 21.81 -5.81 12.56
N ARG A 296 21.69 -5.26 13.77
CA ARG A 296 22.09 -5.96 15.01
C ARG A 296 21.34 -7.29 15.15
N THR A 297 22.07 -8.36 15.45
CA THR A 297 21.51 -9.73 15.55
C THR A 297 20.47 -9.91 16.65
N GLU A 298 20.51 -9.07 17.67
CA GLU A 298 19.63 -9.08 18.83
C GLU A 298 18.39 -8.20 18.66
N ALA A 299 18.24 -7.53 17.51
CA ALA A 299 17.09 -6.67 17.24
C ALA A 299 15.77 -7.43 17.41
N SER A 300 14.85 -6.85 18.18
CA SER A 300 13.51 -7.35 18.40
C SER A 300 12.59 -6.82 17.29
N ILE A 301 11.92 -7.71 16.56
CA ILE A 301 11.12 -7.35 15.37
C ILE A 301 9.67 -7.79 15.62
N CYS A 302 8.74 -6.86 15.45
CA CYS A 302 7.32 -7.16 15.38
C CYS A 302 6.94 -7.41 13.91
N GLU A 303 6.47 -8.61 13.60
CA GLU A 303 6.05 -8.97 12.25
C GLU A 303 4.53 -9.00 12.13
N ILE A 304 4.01 -8.35 11.09
CA ILE A 304 2.59 -8.26 10.76
C ILE A 304 2.35 -9.09 9.51
N HIS A 305 1.70 -10.25 9.67
CA HIS A 305 1.35 -11.14 8.56
C HIS A 305 -0.15 -11.19 8.29
N THR A 306 -0.96 -10.73 9.24
CA THR A 306 -2.41 -10.77 9.21
C THR A 306 -3.04 -9.52 9.84
N PRO A 307 -4.33 -9.25 9.57
CA PRO A 307 -5.06 -8.19 10.24
C PRO A 307 -5.12 -8.36 11.76
N ASP A 308 -5.10 -9.60 12.25
CA ASP A 308 -5.11 -9.90 13.68
C ASP A 308 -3.80 -9.48 14.36
N ASP A 309 -2.65 -9.62 13.70
CA ASP A 309 -1.35 -9.16 14.22
C ASP A 309 -1.35 -7.63 14.39
N TRP A 310 -1.91 -6.91 13.39
CA TRP A 310 -2.09 -5.46 13.46
C TRP A 310 -3.08 -5.05 14.56
N ALA A 311 -4.20 -5.76 14.68
CA ALA A 311 -5.19 -5.53 15.72
C ALA A 311 -4.61 -5.77 17.13
N ASP A 312 -3.80 -6.82 17.30
CA ASP A 312 -3.07 -7.11 18.54
C ASP A 312 -2.16 -5.95 18.91
N LEU A 313 -1.40 -5.42 17.95
CA LEU A 313 -0.51 -4.28 18.16
C LEU A 313 -1.28 -3.02 18.58
N CYS A 314 -2.39 -2.73 17.89
CA CYS A 314 -3.29 -1.61 18.23
C CYS A 314 -3.91 -1.76 19.62
N ARG A 315 -4.29 -2.97 20.04
CA ARG A 315 -4.82 -3.22 21.39
C ARG A 315 -3.77 -3.03 22.48
N ARG A 316 -2.52 -3.39 22.19
CA ARG A 316 -1.42 -3.34 23.17
C ARG A 316 -0.89 -1.92 23.34
N TYR A 317 -0.88 -1.13 22.26
CA TYR A 317 -0.39 0.24 22.24
C TYR A 317 -1.39 1.18 21.55
N PRO A 318 -2.58 1.41 22.13
CA PRO A 318 -3.62 2.18 21.44
C PRO A 318 -3.30 3.68 21.43
N LEU A 319 -3.31 4.27 20.24
CA LEU A 319 -3.38 5.72 20.04
C LEU A 319 -4.72 6.08 19.38
N ASP A 320 -5.54 6.88 20.07
CA ASP A 320 -6.82 7.34 19.54
C ASP A 320 -6.60 8.43 18.50
N VAL A 321 -7.08 8.19 17.28
CA VAL A 321 -7.00 9.10 16.14
C VAL A 321 -8.38 9.39 15.54
N THR A 322 -9.43 9.14 16.34
CA THR A 322 -10.83 9.18 15.92
C THR A 322 -11.22 10.50 15.28
N ALA A 323 -10.81 11.64 15.85
CA ALA A 323 -11.19 12.94 15.32
C ALA A 323 -10.38 13.31 14.07
N GLN A 324 -9.04 13.20 14.13
CA GLN A 324 -8.18 13.63 13.03
C GLN A 324 -8.31 12.76 11.77
N ARG A 325 -8.68 11.47 11.91
CA ARG A 325 -8.89 10.55 10.77
C ARG A 325 -10.35 10.47 10.32
N ARG A 326 -11.27 11.15 11.01
CA ARG A 326 -12.72 10.93 10.86
C ARG A 326 -13.23 11.06 9.43
N HIS A 327 -12.86 12.15 8.74
CA HIS A 327 -13.37 12.43 7.40
C HIS A 327 -12.54 11.70 6.34
N VAL A 328 -11.22 11.81 6.39
CA VAL A 328 -10.32 11.21 5.40
C VAL A 328 -10.48 9.69 5.28
N TRP A 329 -10.60 8.96 6.39
CA TRP A 329 -10.85 7.53 6.34
C TRP A 329 -12.31 7.19 6.06
N PHE A 330 -13.25 8.10 6.32
CA PHE A 330 -14.63 7.92 5.86
C PHE A 330 -14.71 7.95 4.33
N GLU A 331 -13.92 8.77 3.65
CA GLU A 331 -13.90 8.81 2.18
C GLU A 331 -13.55 7.44 1.59
N THR A 332 -12.48 6.82 2.09
CA THR A 332 -12.02 5.51 1.57
C THR A 332 -12.84 4.32 2.10
N THR A 333 -13.36 4.36 3.33
CA THR A 333 -14.01 3.19 3.96
C THR A 333 -15.54 3.28 4.07
N GLY A 334 -16.13 4.47 3.88
CA GLY A 334 -17.54 4.75 4.18
C GLY A 334 -17.89 4.68 5.67
N ARG A 335 -16.91 4.50 6.57
CA ARG A 335 -17.13 4.29 8.01
C ARG A 335 -16.80 5.54 8.83
N LYS A 336 -17.67 5.88 9.77
CA LYS A 336 -17.41 6.85 10.86
C LYS A 336 -17.55 6.14 12.19
N GLY A 337 -16.60 6.32 13.10
CA GLY A 337 -16.61 5.65 14.39
C GLY A 337 -15.27 5.82 15.10
N ARG A 338 -15.02 4.99 16.12
CA ARG A 338 -13.71 4.96 16.79
C ARG A 338 -12.64 4.44 15.85
N TRP A 339 -11.50 5.13 15.84
CA TRP A 339 -10.31 4.78 15.08
C TRP A 339 -9.08 4.82 15.97
N VAL A 340 -8.25 3.80 15.83
CA VAL A 340 -6.99 3.68 16.57
C VAL A 340 -5.87 3.30 15.61
N ILE A 341 -4.65 3.66 15.99
CA ILE A 341 -3.41 3.13 15.39
C ILE A 341 -2.46 2.72 16.52
N PRO A 342 -1.37 1.98 16.23
CA PRO A 342 -0.32 1.76 17.20
C PRO A 342 0.36 3.08 17.61
N ASP A 343 0.54 3.28 18.91
CA ASP A 343 1.45 4.31 19.42
C ASP A 343 2.90 3.87 19.16
N TRP A 344 3.47 4.31 18.04
CA TRP A 344 4.82 3.92 17.64
C TRP A 344 5.90 4.27 18.66
N SER A 345 5.69 5.28 19.51
CA SER A 345 6.62 5.61 20.59
C SER A 345 6.66 4.52 21.66
N GLN A 346 5.50 3.94 22.00
CA GLN A 346 5.40 2.83 22.95
C GLN A 346 5.79 1.49 22.31
N VAL A 347 5.47 1.28 21.03
CA VAL A 347 5.92 0.09 20.28
C VAL A 347 7.46 0.02 20.30
N ALA A 348 8.14 1.15 20.16
CA ALA A 348 9.60 1.26 20.19
C ALA A 348 10.23 0.93 21.56
N GLU A 349 9.44 0.86 22.65
CA GLU A 349 9.94 0.42 23.96
C GLU A 349 10.14 -1.10 24.04
N GLU A 350 9.46 -1.87 23.18
CA GLU A 350 9.55 -3.35 23.15
C GLU A 350 10.19 -3.90 21.87
N PHE A 351 10.02 -3.21 20.74
CA PHE A 351 10.52 -3.65 19.45
C PHE A 351 11.45 -2.62 18.83
N ASP A 352 12.54 -3.11 18.25
CA ASP A 352 13.46 -2.30 17.46
C ASP A 352 12.93 -2.05 16.04
N ALA A 353 12.00 -2.88 15.56
CA ALA A 353 11.42 -2.72 14.23
C ALA A 353 10.01 -3.31 14.13
N VAL A 354 9.26 -2.81 13.14
CA VAL A 354 7.98 -3.38 12.71
C VAL A 354 8.09 -3.68 11.22
N HIS A 355 7.84 -4.92 10.84
CA HIS A 355 7.87 -5.41 9.47
C HIS A 355 6.48 -5.86 9.05
N VAL A 356 6.03 -5.42 7.87
CA VAL A 356 4.82 -5.94 7.22
C VAL A 356 5.27 -6.71 6.00
N SER A 357 5.05 -8.03 5.98
CA SER A 357 5.39 -8.83 4.81
C SER A 357 4.48 -8.50 3.62
N LEU A 358 4.87 -8.86 2.40
CA LEU A 358 4.00 -8.73 1.21
C LEU A 358 2.60 -9.33 1.43
N ALA A 359 2.52 -10.54 2.00
CA ALA A 359 1.25 -11.17 2.33
C ALA A 359 0.49 -10.44 3.45
N GLY A 360 1.21 -9.91 4.45
CA GLY A 360 0.63 -9.04 5.49
C GLY A 360 0.01 -7.79 4.90
N TYR A 361 0.68 -7.14 3.95
CA TYR A 361 0.15 -6.00 3.21
C TYR A 361 -1.13 -6.38 2.47
N LEU A 362 -1.09 -7.44 1.65
CA LEU A 362 -2.25 -7.88 0.89
C LEU A 362 -3.45 -8.14 1.77
N ARG A 363 -3.31 -8.73 2.97
CA ARG A 363 -4.44 -9.01 3.86
C ARG A 363 -4.96 -7.77 4.61
N THR A 364 -4.11 -6.79 4.85
CA THR A 364 -4.33 -5.79 5.92
C THR A 364 -4.53 -4.38 5.38
N ALA A 365 -3.83 -4.01 4.31
CA ALA A 365 -3.83 -2.64 3.79
C ALA A 365 -5.20 -2.26 3.22
N GLY A 366 -5.69 -1.08 3.63
CA GLY A 366 -7.01 -0.56 3.23
C GLY A 366 -8.22 -1.29 3.83
N ALA A 367 -8.05 -2.40 4.54
CA ALA A 367 -9.15 -3.10 5.18
C ALA A 367 -9.56 -2.43 6.50
N ILE A 368 -10.85 -2.44 6.84
CA ILE A 368 -11.32 -2.07 8.18
C ILE A 368 -10.96 -3.22 9.12
N ILE A 369 -9.96 -3.00 9.99
CA ILE A 369 -9.42 -4.01 10.89
C ILE A 369 -10.16 -3.93 12.23
N ASP A 370 -10.91 -4.96 12.60
CA ASP A 370 -11.61 -5.00 13.87
C ASP A 370 -10.61 -5.17 15.02
N VAL A 371 -10.54 -4.20 15.92
CA VAL A 371 -9.62 -4.21 17.06
C VAL A 371 -10.33 -4.74 18.31
N GLY A 372 -11.66 -4.61 18.37
CA GLY A 372 -12.50 -5.08 19.47
C GLY A 372 -13.43 -4.00 20.01
N ASP A 373 -13.91 -4.20 21.24
CA ASP A 373 -14.70 -3.20 21.94
C ASP A 373 -13.84 -2.03 22.45
N ALA A 374 -14.44 -0.96 22.94
CA ALA A 374 -13.70 0.21 23.43
C ALA A 374 -13.09 0.03 24.84
N SER A 375 -13.06 -1.19 25.40
CA SER A 375 -12.66 -1.39 26.81
C SER A 375 -11.19 -1.07 27.12
N PHE A 376 -10.33 -1.06 26.11
CA PHE A 376 -8.89 -0.78 26.23
C PHE A 376 -8.54 0.71 26.00
N ILE A 377 -9.52 1.57 25.73
CA ILE A 377 -9.30 3.01 25.52
C ILE A 377 -10.20 3.81 26.44
N GLU A 378 -9.65 4.86 27.05
CA GLU A 378 -10.42 5.76 27.91
C GLU A 378 -11.48 6.50 27.10
N ASP A 379 -12.74 6.42 27.53
CA ASP A 379 -13.82 7.14 26.89
C ASP A 379 -13.74 8.63 27.23
N THR A 380 -13.48 9.46 26.22
CA THR A 380 -13.37 10.91 26.40
C THR A 380 -14.66 11.60 25.93
N PRO A 381 -15.27 12.47 26.76
CA PRO A 381 -16.50 13.18 26.38
C PRO A 381 -16.37 14.06 25.12
N SER A 382 -15.14 14.39 24.72
CA SER A 382 -14.81 15.18 23.54
C SER A 382 -14.74 14.37 22.24
N ARG A 383 -14.91 13.04 22.29
CA ARG A 383 -14.86 12.21 21.09
C ARG A 383 -16.05 12.54 20.17
N PRO A 384 -15.83 12.75 18.85
CA PRO A 384 -16.93 12.94 17.92
C PRO A 384 -17.73 11.64 17.75
N MET A 385 -19.06 11.75 17.88
CA MET A 385 -19.99 10.62 17.75
C MET A 385 -21.07 10.82 16.67
N ALA A 386 -21.24 12.06 16.19
CA ALA A 386 -22.31 12.38 15.26
C ALA A 386 -22.12 11.68 13.91
N GLY A 387 -23.07 10.83 13.54
CA GLY A 387 -22.98 10.03 12.31
C GLY A 387 -22.07 8.81 12.41
N ASP A 388 -21.71 8.36 13.62
CA ASP A 388 -21.07 7.05 13.81
C ASP A 388 -21.94 5.94 13.17
N THR A 389 -21.30 5.03 12.44
CA THR A 389 -21.96 3.93 11.72
C THR A 389 -22.07 2.66 12.56
N ASP A 390 -21.21 2.51 13.56
CA ASP A 390 -21.19 1.41 14.53
C ASP A 390 -20.45 1.81 15.82
N GLU A 391 -20.44 0.93 16.82
CA GLU A 391 -19.81 1.17 18.14
C GLU A 391 -18.41 0.52 18.29
N ARG A 392 -17.91 -0.17 17.26
CA ARG A 392 -16.66 -0.93 17.34
C ARG A 392 -15.44 0.00 17.33
N THR A 393 -14.35 -0.48 17.91
CA THR A 393 -13.03 0.13 17.73
C THR A 393 -12.33 -0.60 16.60
N VAL A 394 -11.89 0.14 15.59
CA VAL A 394 -11.24 -0.43 14.42
C VAL A 394 -9.98 0.36 14.09
N SER A 395 -9.10 -0.22 13.29
CA SER A 395 -7.92 0.42 12.73
C SER A 395 -7.96 0.36 11.21
N LEU A 396 -7.14 1.19 10.57
CA LEU A 396 -6.81 1.10 9.16
C LEU A 396 -5.29 1.09 9.00
N MET A 397 -4.75 0.13 8.27
CA MET A 397 -3.35 0.19 7.82
C MET A 397 -3.30 0.95 6.49
N ALA A 398 -2.78 2.17 6.56
CA ALA A 398 -2.69 3.13 5.46
C ALA A 398 -1.30 3.78 5.43
N GLY A 399 -0.69 3.86 4.24
CA GLY A 399 0.62 4.46 4.00
C GLY A 399 1.81 3.52 4.07
N TRP A 400 1.59 2.22 4.20
CA TRP A 400 2.66 1.27 4.47
C TRP A 400 3.06 0.55 3.19
N ASN A 401 4.22 0.89 2.61
CA ASN A 401 4.69 0.21 1.40
C ASN A 401 4.87 -1.31 1.63
N PRO A 402 4.54 -2.17 0.65
CA PRO A 402 4.65 -3.61 0.83
C PRO A 402 6.07 -4.06 1.19
N ASP A 403 6.17 -5.11 2.01
CA ASP A 403 7.44 -5.64 2.53
C ASP A 403 8.26 -4.68 3.41
N THR A 404 7.76 -3.47 3.67
CA THR A 404 8.55 -2.45 4.35
C THR A 404 8.69 -2.74 5.84
N THR A 405 9.92 -2.58 6.31
CA THR A 405 10.31 -2.58 7.71
C THR A 405 10.64 -1.17 8.15
N TYR A 406 9.99 -0.69 9.21
CA TYR A 406 10.38 0.54 9.90
C TYR A 406 11.26 0.21 11.10
N TRP A 407 12.48 0.75 11.13
CA TRP A 407 13.43 0.56 12.23
C TRP A 407 13.26 1.65 13.30
N LEU A 408 12.49 1.31 14.33
CA LEU A 408 12.14 2.18 15.46
C LEU A 408 13.31 2.39 16.44
N GLY A 409 14.17 1.37 16.58
CA GLY A 409 15.38 1.37 17.41
C GLY A 409 16.64 1.71 16.62
N ASP A 410 17.71 2.08 17.34
CA ASP A 410 19.02 2.35 16.75
C ASP A 410 19.81 1.05 16.55
N VAL A 411 19.33 0.19 15.64
CA VAL A 411 19.86 -1.17 15.37
C VAL A 411 20.55 -1.32 14.02
N VAL A 412 20.52 -0.29 13.17
CA VAL A 412 21.28 -0.24 11.92
C VAL A 412 22.72 0.12 12.27
N THR A 413 23.67 -0.76 11.96
CA THR A 413 25.08 -0.63 12.39
C THR A 413 26.03 -0.25 11.27
N GLY A 414 25.54 -0.15 10.05
CA GLY A 414 26.37 0.07 8.87
C GLY A 414 25.65 -0.31 7.58
N ILE A 415 26.33 -0.06 6.47
CA ILE A 415 25.93 -0.49 5.14
C ILE A 415 26.89 -1.60 4.68
N ALA A 416 26.34 -2.67 4.12
CA ALA A 416 27.08 -3.82 3.57
C ALA A 416 27.38 -3.66 2.09
N GLU A 417 26.43 -3.09 1.34
CA GLU A 417 26.50 -2.90 -0.10
C GLU A 417 25.72 -1.66 -0.50
N VAL A 418 26.21 -0.98 -1.54
CA VAL A 418 25.47 0.09 -2.23
C VAL A 418 25.30 -0.31 -3.69
N ALA A 419 24.08 -0.14 -4.21
CA ALA A 419 23.73 -0.36 -5.60
C ALA A 419 22.97 0.85 -6.14
N GLU A 420 23.36 1.33 -7.32
CA GLU A 420 22.63 2.38 -8.03
C GLU A 420 21.64 1.73 -9.00
N TRP A 421 20.48 2.34 -9.16
CA TRP A 421 19.36 1.86 -9.97
C TRP A 421 18.80 3.00 -10.83
N SER A 422 18.40 2.68 -12.05
CA SER A 422 17.72 3.59 -12.96
C SER A 422 16.53 2.92 -13.62
N TYR A 423 15.44 3.64 -13.79
CA TYR A 423 14.30 3.18 -14.57
C TYR A 423 14.66 3.13 -16.07
N ASP A 424 14.29 2.04 -16.74
CA ASP A 424 14.43 1.86 -18.19
C ASP A 424 13.07 1.96 -18.85
N ASP A 425 12.72 3.13 -19.38
CA ASP A 425 11.43 3.41 -20.04
C ASP A 425 11.08 2.43 -21.16
N ASP A 426 12.08 1.94 -21.91
CA ASP A 426 11.85 1.04 -23.03
C ASP A 426 11.46 -0.37 -22.55
N ALA A 427 11.95 -0.76 -21.37
CA ALA A 427 11.70 -2.06 -20.77
C ALA A 427 10.66 -2.03 -19.66
N ASP A 428 10.18 -0.84 -19.31
CA ASP A 428 9.25 -0.57 -18.22
C ASP A 428 9.70 -1.24 -16.91
N ALA A 429 10.98 -1.10 -16.57
CA ALA A 429 11.58 -1.82 -15.44
C ALA A 429 12.82 -1.13 -14.85
N TRP A 430 12.99 -1.28 -13.54
CA TRP A 430 14.20 -0.85 -12.84
C TRP A 430 15.41 -1.73 -13.20
N ARG A 431 16.56 -1.08 -13.43
CA ARG A 431 17.82 -1.76 -13.72
C ARG A 431 18.96 -1.29 -12.85
N LYS A 432 19.72 -2.25 -12.31
CA LYS A 432 20.96 -1.97 -11.59
C LYS A 432 21.97 -1.33 -12.55
N VAL A 433 22.44 -0.14 -12.20
CA VAL A 433 23.49 0.57 -12.94
C VAL A 433 24.80 -0.18 -12.72
N PRO A 434 25.51 -0.57 -13.79
CA PRO A 434 26.81 -1.25 -13.65
C PRO A 434 27.80 -0.37 -12.88
N THR A 435 28.43 -0.94 -11.85
CA THR A 435 29.55 -0.30 -11.17
C THR A 435 30.72 -0.14 -12.13
N ARG A 436 31.34 1.06 -12.14
CA ARG A 436 32.48 1.39 -13.01
C ARG A 436 33.77 0.69 -12.60
#